data_AF-A0A940LWR0-F1
#
_entry.id   AF-A0A940LWR0-F1
#
_cell.length_a   1.000
_cell.length_b   1.000
_cell.length_c   1.000
_cell.angle_alpha   90.00
_cell.angle_beta   90.00
_cell.angle_gamma   90.00
#
_symmetry.space_group_name_H-M   'P 1'
#
loop_
_entity.id
_entity.type
_entity.pdbx_description
1 polymer ?
#
loop_
_entity_poly.entity_id
_entity_poly.type
_entity_poly.pdbx_seq_one_letter_code
_entity_poly.pdbx_strand_id
1 'polypeptide(L)'
;MAPKNIKEFRDGLHTALRAHGFQRRTLGPNLPATWELAGVEVVPRYFPQEIRRAWGFNLTGSVAVELPEFREWLNARYPAAKQGFFRGFFVSWFLANDRDFDFLTVEGEEAPFDDWVDRVKSRLQGLPQTLDGLVAAYQRQDPSLRGLSSGINAKAWDFLVEWSSRRDTQEPVPTA
;
A
#
# COMPACT_ATOMS: atom_id res chain seq x y z
N MET A 1 14.91 -19.43 -8.29
CA MET A 1 15.23 -20.52 -7.32
C MET A 1 13.94 -21.13 -6.78
N ALA A 2 13.87 -22.45 -6.61
CA ALA A 2 12.72 -23.12 -5.98
C ALA A 2 12.81 -23.06 -4.44
N PRO A 3 11.92 -22.33 -3.75
CA PRO A 3 11.95 -22.23 -2.29
C PRO A 3 11.40 -23.51 -1.64
N LYS A 4 12.07 -24.01 -0.61
CA LYS A 4 11.66 -25.25 0.11
C LYS A 4 10.90 -24.98 1.39
N ASN A 5 10.97 -23.76 1.90
CA ASN A 5 10.30 -23.35 3.13
C ASN A 5 9.93 -21.87 3.06
N ILE A 6 9.10 -21.43 4.01
CA ILE A 6 8.59 -20.05 4.02
C ILE A 6 9.70 -19.00 4.22
N LYS A 7 10.82 -19.38 4.85
CA LYS A 7 11.95 -18.47 5.05
C LYS A 7 12.64 -18.20 3.71
N GLU A 8 12.98 -19.25 2.96
CA GLU A 8 13.55 -19.13 1.61
C GLU A 8 12.61 -18.38 0.65
N PHE A 9 11.30 -18.62 0.75
CA PHE A 9 10.31 -17.91 -0.06
C PHE A 9 10.32 -16.40 0.22
N ARG A 10 10.30 -16.01 1.52
CA ARG A 10 10.38 -14.61 1.94
C ARG A 10 11.69 -13.95 1.53
N ASP A 11 12.81 -14.66 1.69
CA ASP A 11 14.13 -14.15 1.33
C ASP A 11 14.25 -13.91 -0.18
N GLY A 12 13.69 -14.80 -1.01
CA GLY A 12 13.57 -14.63 -2.45
C GLY A 12 12.74 -13.40 -2.83
N LEU A 13 11.54 -13.27 -2.26
CA LEU A 13 10.67 -12.10 -2.48
C LEU A 13 11.34 -10.79 -2.04
N HIS A 14 11.97 -10.77 -0.87
CA HIS A 14 12.68 -9.59 -0.36
C HIS A 14 13.85 -9.19 -1.26
N THR A 15 14.55 -10.16 -1.85
CA THR A 15 15.63 -9.91 -2.80
C THR A 15 15.09 -9.27 -4.08
N ALA A 16 14.01 -9.82 -4.64
CA ALA A 16 13.32 -9.26 -5.80
C ALA A 16 12.81 -7.83 -5.51
N LEU A 17 12.12 -7.61 -4.39
CA LEU A 17 11.63 -6.27 -4.01
C LEU A 17 12.76 -5.23 -3.97
N ARG A 18 13.92 -5.56 -3.37
CA ARG A 18 15.09 -4.67 -3.36
C ARG A 18 15.64 -4.43 -4.77
N ALA A 19 15.77 -5.49 -5.57
CA ALA A 19 16.27 -5.39 -6.94
C ALA A 19 15.39 -4.47 -7.80
N HIS A 20 14.08 -4.46 -7.54
CA HIS A 20 13.12 -3.60 -8.22
C HIS A 20 13.02 -2.19 -7.60
N GLY A 21 13.86 -1.85 -6.62
CA GLY A 21 13.99 -0.50 -6.07
C GLY A 21 13.06 -0.19 -4.89
N PHE A 22 12.38 -1.20 -4.32
CA PHE A 22 11.61 -0.99 -3.09
C PHE A 22 12.52 -0.85 -1.89
N GLN A 23 12.14 0.05 -0.99
CA GLN A 23 12.80 0.25 0.30
C GLN A 23 11.96 -0.35 1.42
N ARG A 24 12.62 -1.06 2.35
CA ARG A 24 11.94 -1.66 3.50
C ARG A 24 11.76 -0.61 4.59
N ARG A 25 10.52 -0.42 5.06
CA ARG A 25 10.16 0.54 6.09
C ARG A 25 9.41 -0.13 7.24
N THR A 26 9.85 0.11 8.46
CA THR A 26 9.14 -0.29 9.69
C THR A 26 8.27 0.87 10.15
N LEU A 27 6.95 0.66 10.21
CA LEU A 27 5.99 1.71 10.59
C LEU A 27 5.84 1.92 12.10
N GLY A 28 6.28 0.95 12.91
CA GLY A 28 6.23 1.04 14.36
C GLY A 28 6.62 -0.26 15.05
N PRO A 29 6.77 -0.25 16.38
CA PRO A 29 7.01 -1.47 17.14
C PRO A 29 5.79 -2.40 16.99
N ASN A 30 6.03 -3.62 16.52
CA ASN A 30 5.02 -4.66 16.26
C ASN A 30 4.17 -4.51 14.99
N LEU A 31 4.46 -3.54 14.12
CA LEU A 31 3.83 -3.50 12.79
C LEU A 31 4.67 -4.31 11.78
N PRO A 32 4.03 -5.04 10.84
CA PRO A 32 4.75 -5.67 9.74
C PRO A 32 5.59 -4.64 8.99
N ALA A 33 6.80 -5.04 8.60
CA ALA A 33 7.59 -4.22 7.70
C ALA A 33 6.88 -4.09 6.35
N THR A 34 7.00 -2.92 5.76
CA THR A 34 6.36 -2.55 4.50
C THR A 34 7.43 -2.26 3.47
N TRP A 35 7.06 -2.29 2.20
CA TRP A 35 7.93 -1.99 1.07
C TRP A 35 7.39 -0.76 0.36
N GLU A 36 8.18 0.29 0.25
CA GLU A 36 7.77 1.55 -0.38
C GLU A 36 8.59 1.83 -1.63
N LEU A 37 7.96 2.45 -2.63
CA LEU A 37 8.68 3.12 -3.70
C LEU A 37 8.91 4.57 -3.28
N ALA A 38 9.96 5.20 -3.82
CA ALA A 38 10.23 6.60 -3.57
C ALA A 38 9.05 7.47 -4.04
N GLY A 39 8.60 8.36 -3.17
CA GLY A 39 7.55 9.34 -3.41
C GLY A 39 7.67 10.46 -2.38
N VAL A 40 7.23 11.67 -2.73
CA VAL A 40 7.37 12.85 -1.86
C VAL A 40 6.02 13.19 -1.23
N GLU A 41 5.03 13.56 -2.04
CA GLU A 41 3.67 13.88 -1.55
C GLU A 41 2.80 12.63 -1.40
N VAL A 42 3.06 11.62 -2.23
CA VAL A 42 2.34 10.35 -2.24
C VAL A 42 3.36 9.24 -2.14
N VAL A 43 3.30 8.48 -1.05
CA VAL A 43 4.21 7.36 -0.80
C VAL A 43 3.43 6.06 -0.98
N PRO A 44 3.56 5.39 -2.13
CA PRO A 44 2.92 4.10 -2.35
C PRO A 44 3.65 2.99 -1.58
N ARG A 45 2.88 2.13 -0.91
CA ARG A 45 3.37 1.04 -0.07
C ARG A 45 2.79 -0.30 -0.53
N TYR A 46 3.58 -1.35 -0.35
CA TYR A 46 3.19 -2.75 -0.50
C TYR A 46 3.44 -3.51 0.80
N PHE A 47 2.45 -4.31 1.19
CA PHE A 47 2.44 -5.17 2.36
C PHE A 47 2.31 -6.62 1.88
N PRO A 48 3.42 -7.33 1.63
CA PRO A 48 3.33 -8.72 1.19
C PRO A 48 2.69 -9.58 2.27
N GLN A 49 1.91 -10.56 1.84
CA GLN A 49 1.38 -11.62 2.69
C GLN A 49 1.79 -12.96 2.09
N GLU A 50 2.88 -13.53 2.61
CA GLU A 50 3.41 -14.81 2.17
C GLU A 50 2.81 -15.95 3.00
N ILE A 51 2.15 -16.89 2.33
CA ILE A 51 1.44 -18.00 2.98
C ILE A 51 2.06 -19.33 2.53
N ARG A 52 2.52 -20.13 3.49
CA ARG A 52 2.88 -21.53 3.24
C ARG A 52 1.62 -22.38 3.18
N ARG A 53 1.51 -23.20 2.14
CA ARG A 53 0.50 -24.26 1.99
C ARG A 53 1.19 -25.62 2.05
N ALA A 54 0.42 -26.71 2.24
CA ALA A 54 0.98 -28.06 2.24
C ALA A 54 1.62 -28.44 0.91
N TRP A 55 1.11 -27.89 -0.20
CA TRP A 55 1.54 -28.20 -1.57
C TRP A 55 2.44 -27.11 -2.19
N GLY A 56 2.70 -26.00 -1.50
CA GLY A 56 3.40 -24.87 -2.11
C GLY A 56 3.31 -23.57 -1.32
N PHE A 57 3.28 -22.46 -2.03
CA PHE A 57 3.26 -21.09 -1.50
C PHE A 57 2.23 -20.26 -2.24
N ASN A 58 1.59 -19.34 -1.52
CA ASN A 58 0.74 -18.30 -2.11
C ASN A 58 1.29 -16.94 -1.67
N LEU A 59 1.31 -16.00 -2.61
CA LEU A 59 1.65 -14.62 -2.34
C LEU A 59 0.47 -13.73 -2.69
N THR A 60 0.09 -12.92 -1.72
CA THR A 60 -0.84 -11.81 -1.93
C THR A 60 -0.27 -10.58 -1.22
N GLY A 61 -1.13 -9.67 -0.80
CA GLY A 61 -0.75 -8.54 0.01
C GLY A 61 -1.73 -7.40 -0.13
N SER A 62 -1.36 -6.26 0.46
CA SER A 62 -2.10 -5.02 0.29
C SER A 62 -1.22 -3.98 -0.37
N VAL A 63 -1.80 -3.20 -1.27
CA VAL A 63 -1.23 -1.90 -1.66
C VAL A 63 -1.86 -0.81 -0.82
N ALA A 64 -1.10 0.20 -0.47
CA ALA A 64 -1.59 1.33 0.31
C ALA A 64 -0.95 2.63 -0.15
N VAL A 65 -1.59 3.74 0.19
CA VAL A 65 -1.08 5.10 -0.07
C VAL A 65 -0.85 5.79 1.25
N GLU A 66 0.34 6.32 1.48
CA GLU A 66 0.59 7.28 2.54
C GLU A 66 0.70 8.69 1.96
N LEU A 67 0.19 9.66 2.72
CA LEU A 67 0.23 11.08 2.41
C LEU A 67 0.99 11.79 3.54
N PRO A 68 2.31 12.06 3.38
CA PRO A 68 3.14 12.61 4.44
C PRO A 68 2.61 13.94 4.99
N GLU A 69 2.19 14.86 4.14
CA GLU A 69 1.61 16.16 4.54
C GLU A 69 0.38 15.97 5.45
N PHE A 70 -0.52 15.07 5.04
CA PHE A 70 -1.71 14.76 5.82
C PHE A 70 -1.35 14.15 7.19
N ARG A 71 -0.32 13.30 7.23
CA ARG A 71 0.19 12.70 8.46
C ARG A 71 0.79 13.76 9.40
N GLU A 72 1.56 14.71 8.87
CA GLU A 72 2.10 15.83 9.64
C GLU A 72 0.98 16.70 10.21
N TRP A 73 -0.03 17.01 9.39
CA TRP A 73 -1.21 17.76 9.81
C TRP A 73 -1.98 17.05 10.95
N LEU A 74 -2.14 15.71 10.87
CA LEU A 74 -2.75 14.90 11.92
C LEU A 74 -1.93 14.90 13.21
N ASN A 75 -0.61 14.73 13.10
CA ASN A 75 0.30 14.72 14.25
C ASN A 75 0.31 16.04 15.01
N ALA A 76 0.19 17.16 14.29
CA ALA A 76 0.18 18.49 14.89
C ALA A 76 -1.11 18.78 15.69
N ARG A 77 -2.23 18.12 15.36
CA ARG A 77 -3.57 18.45 15.89
C ARG A 77 -4.15 17.39 16.83
N TYR A 78 -3.75 16.13 16.67
CA TYR A 78 -4.33 15.01 17.40
C TYR A 78 -3.28 14.18 18.12
N PRO A 79 -3.51 13.82 19.39
CA PRO A 79 -2.68 12.82 20.04
C PRO A 79 -2.83 11.48 19.30
N ALA A 80 -1.77 10.67 19.29
CA ALA A 80 -1.74 9.41 18.54
C ALA A 80 -2.98 8.52 18.75
N ALA A 81 -3.52 8.46 19.97
CA ALA A 81 -4.75 7.70 20.31
C ALA A 81 -6.01 8.15 19.56
N LYS A 82 -6.05 9.40 19.08
CA LYS A 82 -7.19 10.03 18.41
C LYS A 82 -6.98 10.23 16.90
N GLN A 83 -5.86 9.77 16.34
CA GLN A 83 -5.56 9.87 14.90
C GLN A 83 -6.35 8.86 14.04
N GLY A 84 -7.17 8.00 14.64
CA GLY A 84 -8.10 7.11 13.94
C GLY A 84 -7.41 6.06 13.04
N PHE A 85 -8.07 5.72 11.92
CA PHE A 85 -7.62 4.73 10.92
C PHE A 85 -6.32 5.14 10.21
N PHE A 86 -5.90 6.41 10.31
CA PHE A 86 -4.78 6.99 9.56
C PHE A 86 -3.40 6.76 10.20
N ARG A 87 -3.28 5.87 11.18
CA ARG A 87 -2.01 5.62 11.91
C ARG A 87 -0.87 5.04 11.07
N GLY A 88 -1.13 4.58 9.84
CA GLY A 88 -0.10 3.98 8.98
C GLY A 88 -0.15 4.44 7.52
N PHE A 89 -1.35 4.51 6.93
CA PHE A 89 -1.57 4.92 5.54
C PHE A 89 -2.97 5.56 5.43
N PHE A 90 -3.18 6.32 4.36
CA PHE A 90 -4.45 6.97 4.04
C PHE A 90 -5.53 5.95 3.67
N VAL A 91 -5.28 5.12 2.65
CA VAL A 91 -6.16 4.02 2.23
C VAL A 91 -5.34 2.81 1.82
N SER A 92 -5.95 1.63 1.84
CA SER A 92 -5.35 0.40 1.30
C SER A 92 -6.35 -0.44 0.55
N TRP A 93 -5.83 -1.38 -0.23
CA TRP A 93 -6.60 -2.37 -0.97
C TRP A 93 -5.90 -3.73 -0.93
N PHE A 94 -6.67 -4.78 -0.64
CA PHE A 94 -6.17 -6.14 -0.61
C PHE A 94 -6.12 -6.73 -2.02
N LEU A 95 -4.94 -7.12 -2.47
CA LEU A 95 -4.67 -7.57 -3.83
C LEU A 95 -5.33 -8.91 -4.17
N ALA A 96 -5.68 -9.76 -3.19
CA ALA A 96 -6.44 -10.98 -3.47
C ALA A 96 -7.83 -10.71 -4.09
N ASN A 97 -8.34 -9.48 -3.98
CA ASN A 97 -9.58 -9.07 -4.65
C ASN A 97 -9.37 -8.71 -6.13
N ASP A 98 -8.11 -8.68 -6.59
CA ASP A 98 -7.75 -8.40 -7.96
C ASP A 98 -7.14 -9.65 -8.61
N ARG A 99 -7.82 -10.16 -9.65
CA ARG A 99 -7.41 -11.39 -10.35
C ARG A 99 -6.03 -11.28 -10.97
N ASP A 100 -5.60 -10.05 -11.27
CA ASP A 100 -4.29 -9.76 -11.84
C ASP A 100 -3.14 -10.04 -10.84
N PHE A 101 -3.49 -10.20 -9.56
CA PHE A 101 -2.62 -10.40 -8.41
C PHE A 101 -3.03 -11.63 -7.57
N ASP A 102 -3.34 -12.76 -8.21
CA ASP A 102 -3.34 -14.06 -7.53
C ASP A 102 -2.06 -14.81 -7.90
N PHE A 103 -1.21 -15.08 -6.91
CA PHE A 103 0.06 -15.77 -7.12
C PHE A 103 0.17 -17.04 -6.29
N LEU A 104 0.59 -18.09 -6.98
CA LEU A 104 0.72 -19.43 -6.47
C LEU A 104 1.96 -20.09 -7.06
N THR A 105 2.75 -20.75 -6.22
CA THR A 105 3.88 -21.58 -6.65
C THR A 105 3.79 -22.93 -5.97
N VAL A 106 3.95 -24.01 -6.73
CA VAL A 106 4.00 -25.38 -6.18
C VAL A 106 5.38 -25.63 -5.58
N GLU A 107 5.45 -26.40 -4.50
CA GLU A 107 6.74 -26.73 -3.89
C GLU A 107 7.65 -27.48 -4.87
N GLY A 108 8.92 -27.08 -4.93
CA GLY A 108 9.91 -27.61 -5.87
C GLY A 108 9.94 -26.88 -7.21
N GLU A 109 8.99 -25.99 -7.49
CA GLU A 109 9.00 -25.12 -8.66
C GLU A 109 9.70 -23.79 -8.36
N GLU A 110 10.25 -23.19 -9.41
CA GLU A 110 10.79 -21.84 -9.33
C GLU A 110 9.66 -20.83 -9.12
N ALA A 111 9.76 -20.03 -8.05
CA ALA A 111 8.83 -18.94 -7.82
C ALA A 111 9.24 -17.73 -8.68
N PRO A 112 8.37 -17.22 -9.57
CA PRO A 112 8.72 -16.06 -10.40
C PRO A 112 8.50 -14.77 -9.59
N PHE A 113 9.39 -14.54 -8.62
CA PHE A 113 9.34 -13.38 -7.73
C PHE A 113 9.42 -12.06 -8.51
N ASP A 114 10.29 -11.99 -9.51
CA ASP A 114 10.52 -10.76 -10.29
C ASP A 114 9.25 -10.38 -11.07
N ASP A 115 8.61 -11.33 -11.78
CA ASP A 115 7.35 -11.10 -12.50
C ASP A 115 6.25 -10.57 -11.58
N TRP A 116 6.16 -11.13 -10.37
CA TRP A 116 5.19 -10.68 -9.38
C TRP A 116 5.48 -9.26 -8.89
N VAL A 117 6.73 -9.01 -8.51
CA VAL A 117 7.17 -7.70 -8.00
C VAL A 117 7.01 -6.62 -9.07
N ASP A 118 7.26 -6.94 -10.35
CA ASP A 118 7.04 -6.02 -11.46
C ASP A 118 5.57 -5.62 -11.62
N ARG A 119 4.63 -6.56 -11.49
CA ARG A 119 3.20 -6.23 -11.51
C ARG A 119 2.83 -5.28 -10.37
N VAL A 120 3.31 -5.57 -9.16
CA VAL A 120 3.06 -4.71 -7.99
C VAL A 120 3.68 -3.34 -8.19
N LYS A 121 4.92 -3.29 -8.67
CA LYS A 121 5.62 -2.04 -8.99
C LYS A 121 4.87 -1.22 -10.03
N SER A 122 4.47 -1.82 -11.13
CA SER A 122 3.68 -1.18 -12.19
C SER A 122 2.38 -0.61 -11.63
N ARG A 123 1.70 -1.36 -10.74
CA ARG A 123 0.47 -0.90 -10.09
C ARG A 123 0.71 0.34 -9.23
N LEU A 124 1.77 0.34 -8.44
CA LEU A 124 2.10 1.45 -7.55
C LEU A 124 2.62 2.69 -8.30
N GLN A 125 3.41 2.50 -9.36
CA GLN A 125 3.91 3.60 -10.20
C GLN A 125 2.83 4.25 -11.04
N GLY A 126 1.73 3.54 -11.32
CA GLY A 126 0.56 4.10 -11.99
C GLY A 126 -0.25 5.07 -11.11
N LEU A 127 0.02 5.14 -9.81
CA LEU A 127 -0.67 6.06 -8.91
C LEU A 127 -0.21 7.51 -9.14
N PRO A 128 -1.12 8.50 -9.05
CA PRO A 128 -0.72 9.91 -9.03
C PRO A 128 0.29 10.19 -7.90
N GLN A 129 1.31 11.00 -8.20
CA GLN A 129 2.44 11.26 -7.29
C GLN A 129 2.28 12.54 -6.45
N THR A 130 1.22 13.30 -6.70
CA THR A 130 0.89 14.54 -5.98
C THR A 130 -0.48 14.41 -5.31
N LEU A 131 -0.70 15.18 -4.24
CA LEU A 131 -1.99 15.20 -3.54
C LEU A 131 -3.11 15.66 -4.46
N ASP A 132 -2.90 16.77 -5.17
CA ASP A 132 -3.89 17.33 -6.11
C ASP A 132 -4.17 16.33 -7.26
N GLY A 133 -3.14 15.60 -7.71
CA GLY A 133 -3.26 14.54 -8.71
C GLY A 133 -4.12 13.38 -8.23
N LEU A 134 -3.95 12.94 -6.96
CA LEU A 134 -4.77 11.90 -6.36
C LEU A 134 -6.23 12.31 -6.24
N VAL A 135 -6.49 13.53 -5.75
CA VAL A 135 -7.85 14.07 -5.60
C VAL A 135 -8.54 14.15 -6.96
N ALA A 136 -7.86 14.71 -7.97
CA ALA A 136 -8.39 14.80 -9.32
C ALA A 136 -8.61 13.43 -9.96
N ALA A 137 -7.75 12.44 -9.69
CA ALA A 137 -7.93 11.07 -10.16
C ALA A 137 -9.13 10.40 -9.49
N TYR A 138 -9.34 10.60 -8.19
CA TYR A 138 -10.50 10.07 -7.47
C TYR A 138 -11.81 10.65 -8.02
N GLN A 139 -11.90 11.97 -8.17
CA GLN A 139 -13.09 12.65 -8.70
C GLN A 139 -13.44 12.19 -10.13
N ARG A 140 -12.44 11.89 -10.95
CA ARG A 140 -12.61 11.37 -12.31
C ARG A 140 -12.80 9.85 -12.38
N GLN A 141 -12.76 9.16 -11.24
CA GLN A 141 -12.83 7.69 -11.15
C GLN A 141 -11.74 7.00 -11.98
N ASP A 142 -10.51 7.53 -11.90
CA ASP A 142 -9.38 7.04 -12.69
C ASP A 142 -9.06 5.56 -12.39
N PRO A 143 -8.91 4.70 -13.43
CA PRO A 143 -8.59 3.27 -13.24
C PRO A 143 -7.30 3.01 -12.46
N SER A 144 -6.35 3.93 -12.44
CA SER A 144 -5.15 3.85 -11.60
C SER A 144 -5.50 3.69 -10.11
N LEU A 145 -6.65 4.16 -9.65
CA LEU A 145 -7.10 4.06 -8.26
C LEU A 145 -7.94 2.82 -7.96
N ARG A 146 -8.13 1.90 -8.92
CA ARG A 146 -8.90 0.65 -8.73
C ARG A 146 -8.65 -0.02 -7.38
N GLY A 147 -9.72 -0.32 -6.65
CA GLY A 147 -9.67 -0.89 -5.31
C GLY A 147 -9.39 0.14 -4.20
N LEU A 148 -8.39 1.01 -4.39
CA LEU A 148 -8.11 2.12 -3.45
C LEU A 148 -9.28 3.10 -3.37
N SER A 149 -10.00 3.34 -4.47
CA SER A 149 -11.22 4.16 -4.54
C SER A 149 -12.52 3.36 -4.31
N SER A 150 -12.44 2.12 -3.83
CA SER A 150 -13.64 1.30 -3.58
C SER A 150 -14.51 1.87 -2.46
N GLY A 151 -15.78 1.44 -2.41
CA GLY A 151 -16.76 1.96 -1.45
C GLY A 151 -16.35 1.81 0.03
N ILE A 152 -15.50 0.84 0.37
CA ILE A 152 -14.97 0.69 1.73
C ILE A 152 -14.11 1.89 2.16
N ASN A 153 -13.48 2.57 1.19
CA ASN A 153 -12.60 3.71 1.39
C ASN A 153 -13.29 5.06 1.11
N ALA A 154 -14.56 5.08 0.69
CA ALA A 154 -15.26 6.28 0.22
C ALA A 154 -15.19 7.44 1.23
N LYS A 155 -15.48 7.16 2.51
CA LYS A 155 -15.42 8.18 3.58
C LYS A 155 -14.03 8.81 3.74
N ALA A 156 -12.96 8.03 3.55
CA ALA A 156 -11.59 8.55 3.64
C ALA A 156 -11.31 9.49 2.47
N TRP A 157 -11.76 9.14 1.26
CA TRP A 157 -11.62 9.99 0.08
C TRP A 157 -12.46 11.26 0.15
N ASP A 158 -13.71 11.18 0.58
CA ASP A 158 -14.57 12.35 0.73
C ASP A 158 -13.95 13.35 1.72
N PHE A 159 -13.39 12.83 2.82
CA PHE A 159 -12.65 13.64 3.76
C PHE A 159 -11.37 14.24 3.15
N LEU A 160 -10.59 13.47 2.38
CA LEU A 160 -9.38 13.99 1.73
C LEU A 160 -9.72 15.11 0.73
N VAL A 161 -10.81 14.97 -0.03
CA VAL A 161 -11.30 15.99 -0.97
C VAL A 161 -11.63 17.27 -0.20
N GLU A 162 -12.41 17.17 0.88
CA GLU A 162 -12.75 18.33 1.71
C GLU A 162 -11.50 18.97 2.33
N TRP A 163 -10.65 18.15 2.98
CA TRP A 163 -9.42 18.60 3.61
C TRP A 163 -8.47 19.27 2.62
N SER A 164 -8.26 18.70 1.43
CA SER A 164 -7.36 19.25 0.42
C SER A 164 -7.76 20.66 -0.02
N SER A 165 -9.07 20.93 -0.11
CA SER A 165 -9.61 22.26 -0.47
C SER A 165 -9.47 23.30 0.64
N ARG A 166 -9.14 22.87 1.85
CA ARG A 166 -9.09 23.68 3.08
C ARG A 166 -7.79 23.49 3.85
N ARG A 167 -6.76 22.90 3.24
CA ARG A 167 -5.53 22.45 3.93
C ARG A 167 -4.78 23.56 4.66
N ASP A 168 -4.93 24.80 4.19
CA ASP A 168 -4.35 26.01 4.79
C ASP A 168 -5.18 26.56 5.97
N THR A 169 -6.33 25.98 6.29
CA THR A 169 -7.24 26.43 7.35
C THR A 169 -7.23 25.49 8.57
N GLN A 170 -7.33 26.06 9.77
CA GLN A 170 -7.27 25.33 11.04
C GLN A 170 -8.65 24.79 11.46
N GLU A 171 -9.18 23.76 10.79
CA GLU A 171 -10.41 23.09 11.26
C GLU A 171 -10.16 21.67 11.79
N PRO A 172 -10.99 21.18 12.74
CA PRO A 172 -10.82 19.85 13.31
C PRO A 172 -11.27 18.72 12.37
N VAL A 173 -10.52 17.60 12.36
CA VAL A 173 -10.88 16.29 11.79
C VAL A 173 -12.27 15.83 12.28
N PRO A 174 -13.15 15.39 11.38
CA PRO A 174 -14.39 14.72 11.73
C PRO A 174 -14.10 13.46 12.56
N THR A 175 -14.71 13.37 13.74
CA THR A 175 -14.78 12.11 14.48
C THR A 175 -15.86 11.23 13.89
N ALA A 176 -15.59 9.92 13.83
CA ALA A 176 -16.49 8.88 13.33
C ALA A 176 -17.90 8.94 13.94
#